data_AF-A0A4V6T5K4-F1
#
_entry.id   AF-A0A4V6T5K4-F1
#
_cell.length_a   1.000
_cell.length_b   1.000
_cell.length_c   1.000
_cell.angle_alpha   90.00
_cell.angle_beta   90.00
_cell.angle_gamma   90.00
#
_symmetry.space_group_name_H-M   'P 1'
#
loop_
_entity.id
_entity.type
_entity.pdbx_description
1 polymer ?
#
loop_
_entity_poly.entity_id
_entity_poly.type
_entity_poly.pdbx_seq_one_letter_code
_entity_poly.pdbx_strand_id
1 'polypeptide(L)'
;MAYTVKSPNSLPQGCFSIKIHEREHKISGVDQSFTDQFIIPANADIILRDNPSGPGVKIGHISAVLILLASLTNSGRRNEFQTLCDKHSPELRQMASSLFDSEGNHKNKDWEEEDQGDILFVQEVYLQPQWRGYGIGLLAVHSLMNALPSFEMDKVILDPQPPISSKKADHNAALHTSSLTRYWGLLGFRKVSKKDNVHYMEIWTGKVRPPIGTVVPHLFQ
;
A
#
# COMPACT_ATOMS: atom_id res chain seq x y z
N MET A 1 -18.53 11.46 14.07
CA MET A 1 -19.18 10.77 12.93
C MET A 1 -18.18 9.80 12.33
N ALA A 2 -18.50 8.50 12.28
CA ALA A 2 -17.70 7.52 11.55
C ALA A 2 -17.73 7.86 10.06
N TYR A 3 -16.58 7.83 9.39
CA TYR A 3 -16.52 8.02 7.94
C TYR A 3 -17.15 6.80 7.27
N THR A 4 -18.09 7.02 6.36
CA THR A 4 -18.69 5.98 5.54
C THR A 4 -18.39 6.26 4.07
N VAL A 5 -18.17 5.18 3.32
CA VAL A 5 -17.99 5.19 1.88
C VAL A 5 -19.22 5.86 1.24
N LYS A 6 -19.02 6.93 0.48
CA LYS A 6 -20.13 7.72 -0.09
C LYS A 6 -20.75 6.94 -1.25
N SER A 7 -21.95 6.41 -1.05
CA SER A 7 -22.72 5.76 -2.14
C SER A 7 -23.99 6.56 -2.49
N PRO A 8 -23.90 7.73 -3.15
CA PRO A 8 -25.10 8.44 -3.62
C PRO A 8 -25.71 7.81 -4.88
N ASN A 9 -24.99 6.95 -5.60
CA ASN A 9 -25.42 6.31 -6.84
C ASN A 9 -25.44 4.78 -6.70
N SER A 10 -26.20 4.10 -7.56
CA SER A 10 -26.13 2.65 -7.69
C SER A 10 -24.72 2.22 -8.12
N LEU A 11 -24.14 1.26 -7.41
CA LEU A 11 -22.89 0.63 -7.80
C LEU A 11 -23.08 0.02 -9.21
N PRO A 12 -22.17 0.27 -10.17
CA PRO A 12 -22.24 -0.39 -11.46
C PRO A 12 -22.14 -1.92 -11.27
N GLN A 13 -22.97 -2.67 -11.98
CA GLN A 13 -22.96 -4.13 -11.92
C GLN A 13 -21.59 -4.69 -12.36
N GLY A 14 -21.08 -5.69 -11.66
CA GLY A 14 -19.89 -6.43 -12.06
C GLY A 14 -19.08 -6.97 -10.88
N CYS A 15 -18.03 -7.71 -11.21
CA CYS A 15 -17.05 -8.27 -10.30
C CYS A 15 -15.75 -7.47 -10.38
N PHE A 16 -15.22 -7.08 -9.22
CA PHE A 16 -13.93 -6.39 -9.11
C PHE A 16 -12.82 -7.38 -8.80
N SER A 17 -11.70 -7.27 -9.49
CA SER A 17 -10.51 -8.09 -9.26
C SER A 17 -9.24 -7.24 -9.37
N ILE A 18 -8.14 -7.75 -8.82
CA ILE A 18 -6.81 -7.21 -9.10
C ILE A 18 -6.05 -8.17 -9.99
N LYS A 19 -5.25 -7.64 -10.91
CA LYS A 19 -4.27 -8.39 -11.69
C LYS A 19 -2.88 -7.92 -11.29
N ILE A 20 -2.19 -8.72 -10.48
CA ILE A 20 -0.80 -8.46 -10.12
C ILE A 20 0.08 -8.76 -11.34
N HIS A 21 1.03 -7.88 -11.64
CA HIS A 21 1.91 -8.06 -12.78
C HIS A 21 2.91 -9.19 -12.47
N GLU A 22 2.94 -10.20 -13.36
CA GLU A 22 3.84 -11.35 -13.21
C GLU A 22 5.30 -10.93 -13.31
N ARG A 23 6.15 -11.58 -12.49
CA ARG A 23 7.59 -11.37 -12.48
C ARG A 23 8.30 -12.44 -13.31
N GLU A 24 9.24 -12.00 -14.13
CA GLU A 24 10.27 -12.88 -14.66
C GLU A 24 11.46 -12.91 -13.68
N HIS A 25 11.69 -14.05 -13.03
CA HIS A 25 12.86 -14.25 -12.18
C HIS A 25 14.03 -14.72 -13.04
N LYS A 26 15.07 -13.90 -13.17
CA LYS A 26 16.33 -14.35 -13.79
C LYS A 26 17.10 -15.23 -12.81
N ILE A 27 17.33 -16.49 -13.19
CA ILE A 27 17.89 -17.52 -12.31
C ILE A 27 19.44 -17.58 -12.35
N SER A 28 20.13 -16.88 -13.26
CA SER A 28 21.60 -16.97 -13.30
C SER A 28 22.32 -15.86 -14.08
N GLY A 29 23.54 -15.53 -13.62
CA GLY A 29 24.67 -15.14 -14.48
C GLY A 29 24.99 -13.65 -14.64
N VAL A 30 24.21 -12.74 -14.05
CA VAL A 30 24.48 -11.31 -14.10
C VAL A 30 24.16 -10.73 -12.73
N ASP A 31 25.06 -9.91 -12.19
CA ASP A 31 24.87 -9.13 -10.96
C ASP A 31 23.46 -8.54 -10.92
N GLN A 32 22.52 -9.22 -10.26
CA GLN A 32 21.28 -8.56 -9.86
C GLN A 32 21.72 -7.47 -8.92
N SER A 33 21.38 -6.21 -9.24
CA SER A 33 21.75 -5.10 -8.40
C SER A 33 21.29 -5.40 -6.98
N PHE A 34 22.10 -5.05 -5.98
CA PHE A 34 21.76 -5.30 -4.57
C PHE A 34 20.33 -4.85 -4.25
N THR A 35 19.86 -3.79 -4.90
CA THR A 35 18.48 -3.29 -4.81
C THR A 35 17.42 -4.28 -5.29
N ASP A 36 17.62 -4.89 -6.47
CA ASP A 36 16.64 -5.79 -7.10
C ASP A 36 16.47 -7.13 -6.35
N GLN A 37 17.40 -7.44 -5.45
CA GLN A 37 17.34 -8.63 -4.59
C GLN A 37 16.37 -8.44 -3.42
N PHE A 38 16.25 -7.22 -2.90
CA PHE A 38 15.47 -6.94 -1.68
C PHE A 38 14.26 -6.04 -1.91
N ILE A 39 14.12 -5.38 -3.06
CA ILE A 39 12.93 -4.62 -3.42
C ILE A 39 12.28 -5.25 -4.65
N ILE A 40 11.03 -5.65 -4.51
CA ILE A 40 10.26 -6.34 -5.54
C ILE A 40 9.06 -5.45 -5.91
N PRO A 41 8.86 -5.12 -7.19
CA PRO A 41 7.64 -4.46 -7.63
C PRO A 41 6.40 -5.33 -7.35
N ALA A 42 5.37 -4.73 -6.76
CA ALA A 42 4.10 -5.37 -6.42
C ALA A 42 2.92 -4.64 -7.09
N ASN A 43 3.13 -4.18 -8.33
CA ASN A 43 2.15 -3.40 -9.08
C ASN A 43 0.96 -4.26 -9.50
N ALA A 44 -0.23 -3.66 -9.48
CA ALA A 44 -1.46 -4.35 -9.85
C ALA A 44 -2.41 -3.45 -10.65
N ASP A 45 -3.11 -4.04 -11.61
CA ASP A 45 -4.25 -3.40 -12.27
C ASP A 45 -5.55 -3.69 -11.51
N ILE A 46 -6.42 -2.69 -11.37
CA ILE A 46 -7.77 -2.87 -10.83
C ILE A 46 -8.71 -3.09 -12.00
N ILE A 47 -9.37 -4.25 -12.05
CA ILE A 47 -10.15 -4.73 -13.18
C ILE A 47 -11.61 -4.91 -12.79
N LEU A 48 -12.51 -4.34 -13.58
CA LEU A 48 -13.94 -4.63 -13.55
C LEU A 48 -14.28 -5.69 -14.61
N ARG A 49 -15.15 -6.64 -14.27
CA ARG A 49 -15.69 -7.65 -15.19
C ARG A 49 -17.21 -7.71 -15.06
N ASP A 50 -17.91 -7.89 -16.17
CA ASP A 50 -19.36 -8.11 -16.14
C ASP A 50 -19.72 -9.47 -15.53
N ASN A 51 -18.83 -10.45 -15.66
CA ASN A 51 -18.92 -11.76 -15.01
C ASN A 51 -17.51 -12.26 -14.61
N PRO A 52 -17.37 -13.17 -13.63
CA PRO A 52 -16.07 -13.59 -13.10
C PRO A 52 -15.09 -14.14 -14.15
N SER A 53 -15.60 -14.73 -15.23
CA SER A 53 -14.81 -15.37 -16.29
C SER A 53 -14.64 -14.50 -17.54
N GLY A 54 -15.21 -13.29 -17.55
CA GLY A 54 -15.33 -12.45 -18.73
C GLY A 54 -14.10 -11.56 -18.98
N PRO A 55 -14.01 -10.95 -20.18
CA PRO A 55 -13.04 -9.89 -20.44
C PRO A 55 -13.23 -8.77 -19.42
N GLY A 56 -12.12 -8.18 -18.99
CA GLY A 56 -12.14 -7.16 -17.96
C GLY A 56 -11.63 -5.83 -18.46
N VAL A 57 -12.17 -4.76 -17.90
CA VAL A 57 -11.76 -3.39 -18.18
C VAL A 57 -10.90 -2.88 -17.04
N LYS A 58 -9.73 -2.32 -17.37
CA LYS A 58 -8.88 -1.64 -16.38
C LYS A 58 -9.54 -0.33 -15.96
N ILE A 59 -9.87 -0.23 -14.67
CA ILE A 59 -10.53 0.95 -14.06
C ILE A 59 -9.60 1.74 -13.13
N GLY A 60 -8.40 1.20 -12.87
CA GLY A 60 -7.41 1.79 -11.98
C GLY A 60 -6.15 0.94 -11.87
N HIS A 61 -5.25 1.33 -10.98
CA HIS A 61 -4.03 0.59 -10.68
C HIS A 61 -3.55 0.87 -9.24
N ILE A 62 -2.69 -0.01 -8.76
CA ILE A 62 -1.91 0.12 -7.53
C ILE A 62 -0.44 0.11 -7.94
N SER A 63 0.31 1.10 -7.47
CA SER A 63 1.77 1.13 -7.52
C SER A 63 2.29 0.81 -6.14
N ALA A 64 3.03 -0.29 -6.00
CA ALA A 64 3.53 -0.74 -4.72
C ALA A 64 4.85 -1.49 -4.89
N VAL A 65 5.61 -1.55 -3.80
CA VAL A 65 6.83 -2.35 -3.72
C VAL A 65 6.83 -3.16 -2.43
N LEU A 66 7.27 -4.41 -2.54
CA LEU A 66 7.56 -5.29 -1.43
C LEU A 66 9.05 -5.20 -1.11
N ILE A 67 9.37 -4.86 0.13
CA ILE A 67 10.73 -4.76 0.64
C ILE A 67 10.96 -5.97 1.56
N LEU A 68 11.91 -6.82 1.17
CA LEU A 68 12.26 -8.05 1.87
C LEU A 68 13.15 -7.77 3.10
N LEU A 69 12.60 -7.03 4.07
CA LEU A 69 13.33 -6.60 5.27
C LEU A 69 13.74 -7.80 6.14
N ALA A 70 12.93 -8.87 6.20
CA ALA A 70 13.27 -10.08 6.94
C ALA A 70 14.51 -10.75 6.32
N SER A 71 14.54 -10.86 4.99
CA SER A 71 15.69 -11.41 4.26
C SER A 71 16.95 -10.54 4.44
N LEU A 72 16.81 -9.22 4.39
CA LEU A 72 17.90 -8.29 4.63
C LEU A 72 18.46 -8.44 6.05
N THR A 73 17.58 -8.57 7.05
CA THR A 73 17.94 -8.79 8.45
C THR A 73 18.66 -10.13 8.64
N ASN A 74 18.13 -11.22 8.08
CA ASN A 74 18.73 -12.56 8.15
C ASN A 74 20.11 -12.63 7.48
N SER A 75 20.39 -11.75 6.51
CA SER A 75 21.70 -11.61 5.89
C SER A 75 22.72 -10.80 6.71
N GLY A 76 22.32 -10.25 7.86
CA GLY A 76 23.15 -9.41 8.71
C GLY A 76 23.34 -7.98 8.20
N ARG A 77 22.49 -7.52 7.27
CA ARG A 77 22.63 -6.24 6.55
C ARG A 77 21.50 -5.25 6.82
N ARG A 78 20.86 -5.35 7.99
CA ARG A 78 19.71 -4.50 8.35
C ARG A 78 20.02 -3.00 8.26
N ASN A 79 21.23 -2.61 8.66
CA ASN A 79 21.74 -1.24 8.56
C ASN A 79 21.86 -0.71 7.11
N GLU A 80 21.81 -1.58 6.09
CA GLU A 80 21.79 -1.17 4.68
C GLU A 80 20.39 -0.77 4.20
N PHE A 81 19.33 -0.94 5.01
CA PHE A 81 17.94 -0.64 4.63
C PHE A 81 17.75 0.78 4.12
N GLN A 82 18.34 1.79 4.77
CA GLN A 82 18.23 3.17 4.27
C GLN A 82 18.92 3.34 2.91
N THR A 83 20.11 2.77 2.75
CA THR A 83 20.88 2.84 1.49
C THR A 83 20.12 2.16 0.35
N LEU A 84 19.45 1.04 0.64
CA LEU A 84 18.59 0.31 -0.29
C LEU A 84 17.44 1.20 -0.79
N CYS A 85 16.70 1.82 0.14
CA CYS A 85 15.61 2.74 -0.17
C CYS A 85 16.09 3.99 -0.93
N ASP A 86 17.25 4.53 -0.56
CA ASP A 86 17.87 5.71 -1.18
C ASP A 86 18.22 5.50 -2.64
N LYS A 87 18.71 4.31 -3.00
CA LYS A 87 19.10 3.98 -4.37
C LYS A 87 17.91 3.67 -5.27
N HIS A 88 16.78 3.25 -4.70
CA HIS A 88 15.62 2.82 -5.49
C HIS A 88 14.78 4.01 -6.00
N SER A 89 14.23 4.84 -5.10
CA SER A 89 13.33 5.93 -5.49
C SER A 89 13.17 6.99 -4.40
N PRO A 90 12.88 8.25 -4.75
CA PRO A 90 12.63 9.33 -3.79
C PRO A 90 11.55 9.02 -2.76
N GLU A 91 10.47 8.34 -3.15
CA GLU A 91 9.34 8.00 -2.28
C GLU A 91 9.77 7.00 -1.20
N LEU A 92 10.55 5.98 -1.57
CA LEU A 92 11.10 5.00 -0.61
C LEU A 92 12.11 5.65 0.33
N ARG A 93 12.99 6.51 -0.18
CA ARG A 93 13.90 7.33 0.64
C ARG A 93 13.13 8.13 1.68
N GLN A 94 12.06 8.80 1.26
CA GLN A 94 11.26 9.63 2.15
C GLN A 94 10.55 8.77 3.20
N MET A 95 9.99 7.62 2.82
CA MET A 95 9.37 6.67 3.73
C MET A 95 10.37 6.16 4.76
N ALA A 96 11.51 5.62 4.30
CA ALA A 96 12.54 5.05 5.16
C ALA A 96 13.10 6.08 6.14
N SER A 97 13.46 7.28 5.66
CA SER A 97 13.99 8.34 6.51
C SER A 97 12.96 8.90 7.51
N SER A 98 11.66 8.81 7.23
CA SER A 98 10.61 9.25 8.17
C SER A 98 10.36 8.23 9.27
N LEU A 99 10.33 6.94 8.92
CA LEU A 99 9.83 5.86 9.77
C LEU A 99 10.90 4.99 10.40
N PHE A 100 12.14 5.04 9.91
CA PHE A 100 13.23 4.19 10.40
C PHE A 100 14.48 5.02 10.77
N ASP A 101 15.27 4.50 11.70
CA ASP A 101 16.57 5.04 12.08
C ASP A 101 17.70 4.51 11.18
N SER A 102 18.94 4.95 11.43
CA SER A 102 20.11 4.58 10.63
C SER A 102 20.42 3.09 10.66
N GLU A 103 19.93 2.38 11.67
CA GLU A 103 20.13 0.94 11.84
C GLU A 103 19.03 0.12 11.17
N GLY A 104 18.06 0.77 10.52
CA GLY A 104 16.91 0.12 9.90
C GLY A 104 15.85 -0.33 10.92
N ASN A 105 15.89 0.20 12.14
CA ASN A 105 14.86 -0.05 13.15
C ASN A 105 13.77 1.00 13.06
N HIS A 106 12.52 0.61 13.35
CA HIS A 106 11.44 1.57 13.34
C HIS A 106 11.63 2.59 14.45
N LYS A 107 11.39 3.84 14.08
CA LYS A 107 11.66 5.01 14.89
C LYS A 107 10.67 5.17 16.05
N ASN A 108 9.55 4.46 16.01
CA ASN A 108 8.58 4.35 17.09
C ASN A 108 8.67 2.94 17.71
N LYS A 109 9.04 2.88 18.98
CA LYS A 109 9.30 1.63 19.71
C LYS A 109 8.06 0.78 19.96
N ASP A 110 6.87 1.38 19.93
CA ASP A 110 5.59 0.66 20.06
C ASP A 110 5.35 -0.33 18.90
N TRP A 111 6.20 -0.29 17.87
CA TRP A 111 6.13 -1.10 16.66
C TRP A 111 7.30 -2.09 16.52
N GLU A 112 8.22 -2.16 17.49
CA GLU A 112 9.43 -3.00 17.43
C GLU A 112 9.10 -4.51 17.29
N GLU A 113 8.02 -4.99 17.91
CA GLU A 113 7.55 -6.38 17.74
C GLU A 113 6.95 -6.63 16.35
N GLU A 114 6.42 -5.58 15.71
CA GLU A 114 5.80 -5.63 14.38
C GLU A 114 6.87 -5.53 13.24
N ASP A 115 8.16 -5.33 13.56
CA ASP A 115 9.30 -5.06 12.63
C ASP A 115 10.09 -6.27 12.14
N GLN A 116 9.57 -7.47 12.37
CA GLN A 116 10.25 -8.72 12.02
C GLN A 116 9.92 -9.22 10.60
N GLY A 117 8.81 -8.73 10.03
CA GLY A 117 8.37 -9.09 8.67
C GLY A 117 8.91 -8.18 7.57
N ASP A 118 8.45 -8.44 6.37
CA ASP A 118 8.64 -7.62 5.18
C ASP A 118 7.73 -6.40 5.18
N ILE A 119 7.98 -5.47 4.26
CA ILE A 119 7.23 -4.23 4.13
C ILE A 119 6.61 -4.13 2.74
N LEU A 120 5.28 -4.10 2.65
CA LEU A 120 4.58 -3.66 1.45
C LEU A 120 4.36 -2.14 1.52
N PHE A 121 5.09 -1.38 0.72
CA PHE A 121 4.89 0.06 0.61
C PHE A 121 3.99 0.37 -0.60
N VAL A 122 2.77 0.80 -0.32
CA VAL A 122 1.79 1.23 -1.33
C VAL A 122 2.03 2.71 -1.62
N GLN A 123 2.60 2.99 -2.79
CA GLN A 123 2.97 4.32 -3.23
C GLN A 123 1.79 5.08 -3.82
N GLU A 124 0.93 4.37 -4.57
CA GLU A 124 -0.21 4.98 -5.24
C GLU A 124 -1.37 4.00 -5.36
N VAL A 125 -2.59 4.50 -5.15
CA VAL A 125 -3.82 3.84 -5.57
C VAL A 125 -4.61 4.80 -6.44
N TYR A 126 -4.68 4.49 -7.73
CA TYR A 126 -5.41 5.29 -8.70
C TYR A 126 -6.69 4.60 -9.14
N LEU A 127 -7.78 5.36 -9.17
CA LEU A 127 -9.05 4.97 -9.79
C LEU A 127 -9.50 6.09 -10.73
N GLN A 128 -10.06 5.71 -11.90
CA GLN A 128 -10.68 6.70 -12.78
C GLN A 128 -11.85 7.38 -12.03
N PRO A 129 -12.14 8.67 -12.31
CA PRO A 129 -13.07 9.47 -11.51
C PRO A 129 -14.44 8.83 -11.27
N GLN A 130 -15.02 8.16 -12.27
CA GLN A 130 -16.35 7.55 -12.19
C GLN A 130 -16.42 6.33 -11.24
N TRP A 131 -15.28 5.76 -10.84
CA TRP A 131 -15.19 4.61 -9.92
C TRP A 131 -14.82 5.01 -8.48
N ARG A 132 -14.63 6.31 -8.21
CA ARG A 132 -14.28 6.80 -6.89
C ARG A 132 -15.50 6.85 -5.98
N GLY A 133 -15.27 6.75 -4.67
CA GLY A 133 -16.34 6.87 -3.67
C GLY A 133 -17.03 5.57 -3.31
N TYR A 134 -16.85 4.48 -4.06
CA TYR A 134 -17.44 3.16 -3.79
C TYR A 134 -16.59 2.24 -2.90
N GLY A 135 -15.43 2.69 -2.42
CA GLY A 135 -14.55 1.85 -1.58
C GLY A 135 -13.76 0.78 -2.34
N ILE A 136 -13.77 0.82 -3.68
CA ILE A 136 -13.02 -0.10 -4.55
C ILE A 136 -11.51 -0.06 -4.22
N GLY A 137 -10.97 1.09 -3.83
CA GLY A 137 -9.56 1.18 -3.42
C GLY A 137 -9.24 0.39 -2.13
N LEU A 138 -10.17 0.35 -1.16
CA LEU A 138 -10.02 -0.47 0.05
C LEU A 138 -10.04 -1.94 -0.32
N LEU A 139 -11.00 -2.34 -1.17
CA LEU A 139 -11.09 -3.71 -1.67
C LEU A 139 -9.82 -4.11 -2.42
N ALA A 140 -9.28 -3.23 -3.29
CA ALA A 140 -8.11 -3.52 -4.09
C ALA A 140 -6.84 -3.69 -3.23
N VAL A 141 -6.59 -2.80 -2.26
CA VAL A 141 -5.45 -2.95 -1.31
C VAL A 141 -5.63 -4.17 -0.42
N HIS A 142 -6.85 -4.45 0.05
CA HIS A 142 -7.16 -5.66 0.81
C HIS A 142 -6.84 -6.93 0.00
N SER A 143 -7.28 -6.99 -1.24
CA SER A 143 -7.00 -8.10 -2.15
C SER A 143 -5.52 -8.23 -2.45
N LEU A 144 -4.79 -7.11 -2.59
CA LEU A 144 -3.34 -7.13 -2.81
C LEU A 144 -2.61 -7.77 -1.62
N MET A 145 -2.93 -7.35 -0.40
CA MET A 145 -2.35 -7.93 0.82
C MET A 145 -2.58 -9.44 0.90
N ASN A 146 -3.77 -9.93 0.54
CA ASN A 146 -4.11 -11.35 0.65
C ASN A 146 -3.58 -12.19 -0.52
N ALA A 147 -3.19 -11.57 -1.63
CA ALA A 147 -2.68 -12.26 -2.81
C ALA A 147 -1.15 -12.44 -2.79
N LEU A 148 -0.44 -11.70 -1.95
CA LEU A 148 0.99 -11.85 -1.77
C LEU A 148 1.29 -13.11 -0.94
N PRO A 149 2.07 -14.08 -1.47
CA PRO A 149 2.35 -15.32 -0.77
C PRO A 149 3.17 -15.07 0.50
N SER A 150 2.81 -15.76 1.59
CA SER A 150 3.49 -15.67 2.90
C SER A 150 3.48 -14.28 3.53
N PHE A 151 2.53 -13.43 3.15
CA PHE A 151 2.41 -12.07 3.70
C PHE A 151 1.60 -12.07 5.02
N GLU A 152 2.07 -12.83 6.00
CA GLU A 152 1.52 -12.96 7.35
C GLU A 152 2.53 -12.44 8.37
N MET A 153 2.13 -11.48 9.22
CA MET A 153 3.01 -10.76 10.19
C MET A 153 3.91 -9.67 9.59
N ASP A 154 3.58 -9.21 8.39
CA ASP A 154 4.26 -8.12 7.68
C ASP A 154 3.61 -6.74 7.89
N LYS A 155 4.35 -5.69 7.52
CA LYS A 155 3.87 -4.30 7.55
C LYS A 155 3.37 -3.86 6.19
N VAL A 156 2.25 -3.14 6.19
CA VAL A 156 1.81 -2.37 5.02
C VAL A 156 1.85 -0.91 5.36
N ILE A 157 2.56 -0.14 4.55
CA ILE A 157 2.78 1.29 4.72
C ILE A 157 2.19 2.00 3.51
N LEU A 158 1.51 3.12 3.73
CA LEU A 158 1.06 4.01 2.66
C LEU A 158 1.18 5.48 3.04
N ASP A 159 1.29 6.34 2.03
CA ASP A 159 1.07 7.77 2.19
C ASP A 159 -0.41 8.09 1.86
N PRO A 160 -1.22 8.57 2.82
CA PRO A 160 -2.60 8.97 2.59
C PRO A 160 -2.73 10.32 1.85
N GLN A 161 -1.63 10.97 1.45
CA GLN A 161 -1.68 12.19 0.68
C GLN A 161 -2.01 11.92 -0.79
N PRO A 162 -2.80 12.79 -1.45
CA PRO A 162 -2.94 12.71 -2.89
C PRO A 162 -1.57 12.98 -3.54
N PRO A 163 -1.27 12.37 -4.71
CA PRO A 163 -0.06 12.70 -5.45
C PRO A 163 0.00 14.21 -5.67
N ILE A 164 1.14 14.82 -5.38
CA ILE A 164 1.34 16.27 -5.51
C ILE A 164 1.22 16.63 -6.99
N SER A 165 0.00 16.97 -7.44
CA SER A 165 -0.18 17.47 -8.80
C SER A 165 0.54 18.81 -8.88
N SER A 166 1.47 18.95 -9.82
CA SER A 166 2.40 20.08 -9.93
C SER A 166 1.77 21.43 -10.29
N LYS A 167 0.45 21.60 -10.14
CA LYS A 167 -0.24 22.85 -10.48
C LYS A 167 -1.32 23.16 -9.45
N LYS A 168 -1.00 24.17 -8.63
CA LYS A 168 -1.81 24.87 -7.62
C LYS A 168 -1.85 24.15 -6.27
N ALA A 169 -1.32 24.85 -5.26
CA ALA A 169 -1.54 24.57 -3.86
C ALA A 169 -3.05 24.54 -3.60
N ASP A 170 -3.60 23.33 -3.58
CA ASP A 170 -5.02 23.11 -3.39
C ASP A 170 -5.34 23.55 -1.95
N HIS A 171 -6.13 24.62 -1.79
CA HIS A 171 -6.49 25.17 -0.48
C HIS A 171 -7.23 24.16 0.41
N ASN A 172 -7.61 23.00 -0.15
CA ASN A 172 -8.28 21.90 0.53
C ASN A 172 -7.39 20.68 0.80
N ALA A 173 -6.07 20.75 0.56
CA ALA A 173 -5.17 19.61 0.72
C ALA A 173 -5.30 18.93 2.11
N ALA A 174 -5.39 19.72 3.18
CA ALA A 174 -5.59 19.20 4.54
C ALA A 174 -6.93 18.46 4.73
N LEU A 175 -8.01 18.93 4.09
CA LEU A 175 -9.32 18.27 4.12
C LEU A 175 -9.30 16.95 3.34
N HIS A 176 -8.58 16.92 2.21
CA HIS A 176 -8.36 15.71 1.43
C HIS A 176 -7.55 14.67 2.23
N THR A 177 -6.44 15.06 2.85
CA THR A 177 -5.62 14.15 3.68
C THR A 177 -6.39 13.62 4.88
N SER A 178 -7.20 14.46 5.56
CA SER A 178 -8.06 14.01 6.66
C SER A 178 -9.11 12.98 6.20
N SER A 179 -9.71 13.20 5.03
CA SER A 179 -10.69 12.28 4.44
C SER A 179 -10.04 10.95 4.02
N LEU A 180 -8.87 11.01 3.38
CA LEU A 180 -8.11 9.84 2.97
C LEU A 180 -7.57 9.05 4.16
N THR A 181 -7.14 9.74 5.22
CA THR A 181 -6.77 9.06 6.48
C THR A 181 -7.95 8.27 7.03
N ARG A 182 -9.13 8.91 7.14
CA ARG A 182 -10.33 8.22 7.65
C ARG A 182 -10.73 7.05 6.77
N TYR A 183 -10.60 7.21 5.45
CA TYR A 183 -10.85 6.17 4.46
C TYR A 183 -9.94 4.95 4.68
N TRP A 184 -8.62 5.14 4.71
CA TRP A 184 -7.67 4.03 4.95
C TRP A 184 -7.80 3.44 6.36
N GLY A 185 -8.17 4.26 7.34
CA GLY A 185 -8.47 3.81 8.70
C GLY A 185 -9.60 2.78 8.76
N LEU A 186 -10.51 2.74 7.78
CA LEU A 186 -11.55 1.70 7.70
C LEU A 186 -10.96 0.30 7.50
N LEU A 187 -9.79 0.19 6.85
CA LEU A 187 -9.10 -1.09 6.67
C LEU A 187 -8.20 -1.45 7.87
N GLY A 188 -8.14 -0.59 8.89
CA GLY A 188 -7.33 -0.77 10.09
C GLY A 188 -5.98 -0.05 10.07
N PHE A 189 -5.69 0.76 9.03
CA PHE A 189 -4.47 1.57 9.01
C PHE A 189 -4.48 2.60 10.15
N ARG A 190 -3.34 2.69 10.85
CA ARG A 190 -3.10 3.63 11.94
C ARG A 190 -2.14 4.70 11.45
N LYS A 191 -2.37 5.95 11.86
CA LYS A 191 -1.40 7.03 11.59
C LYS A 191 -0.09 6.73 12.32
N VAL A 192 1.01 6.91 11.62
CA VAL A 192 2.34 6.93 12.24
C VAL A 192 2.81 8.38 12.26
N SER A 193 3.01 8.89 13.48
CA SER A 193 3.32 10.31 13.72
C SER A 193 4.82 10.49 13.86
N LYS A 194 5.43 11.40 13.07
CA LYS A 194 6.66 12.10 13.44
C LYS A 194 6.70 13.56 12.97
N LYS A 195 7.56 14.31 13.65
CA LYS A 195 7.67 15.79 13.81
C LYS A 195 7.67 16.65 12.55
N ASP A 196 7.87 16.08 11.36
CA ASP A 196 8.25 16.84 10.17
C ASP A 196 7.28 16.57 9.00
N ASN A 197 6.02 17.07 9.10
CA ASN A 197 5.03 17.23 8.01
C ASN A 197 4.74 16.07 7.03
N VAL A 198 5.33 14.89 7.20
CA VAL A 198 5.07 13.69 6.39
C VAL A 198 4.29 12.72 7.26
N HIS A 199 3.10 12.34 6.79
CA HIS A 199 2.17 11.52 7.54
C HIS A 199 2.00 10.18 6.84
N TYR A 200 2.67 9.12 7.29
CA TYR A 200 2.40 7.77 6.80
C TYR A 200 1.30 7.11 7.63
N MET A 201 0.67 6.09 7.05
CA MET A 201 -0.19 5.17 7.78
C MET A 201 0.34 3.74 7.63
N GLU A 202 0.19 2.98 8.72
CA GLU A 202 0.69 1.61 8.80
C GLU A 202 -0.36 0.67 9.35
N ILE A 203 -0.34 -0.56 8.86
CA ILE A 203 -1.06 -1.70 9.42
C ILE A 203 -0.13 -2.90 9.49
N TRP A 204 -0.27 -3.69 10.54
CA TRP A 204 0.44 -4.95 10.70
C TRP A 204 -0.51 -6.11 10.42
N THR A 205 -0.15 -6.99 9.51
CA THR A 205 -1.01 -8.08 9.03
C THR A 205 -1.18 -9.21 10.05
N GLY A 206 -0.35 -9.23 11.11
CA GLY A 206 -0.49 -10.14 12.25
C GLY A 206 -1.65 -9.83 13.21
N LYS A 207 -2.25 -8.64 13.11
CA LYS A 207 -3.42 -8.25 13.90
C LYS A 207 -4.73 -8.63 13.21
N VAL A 208 -5.76 -8.89 14.01
CA VAL A 208 -7.13 -9.09 13.49
C VAL A 208 -7.58 -7.83 12.75
N ARG A 209 -7.92 -8.00 11.48
CA ARG A 209 -8.41 -6.93 10.60
C ARG A 209 -9.93 -7.00 10.47
N PRO A 210 -10.63 -5.87 10.28
CA PRO A 210 -12.05 -5.89 9.93
C PRO A 210 -12.26 -6.71 8.64
N PRO A 211 -13.26 -7.60 8.58
CA PRO A 211 -13.61 -8.27 7.34
C PRO A 211 -13.98 -7.24 6.26
N ILE A 212 -13.45 -7.38 5.04
CA ILE A 212 -13.67 -6.41 3.97
C ILE A 212 -15.16 -6.23 3.63
N GLY A 213 -15.97 -7.29 3.76
CA GLY A 213 -17.43 -7.24 3.60
C GLY A 213 -18.15 -6.39 4.66
N THR A 214 -17.54 -6.14 5.82
CA THR A 214 -18.07 -5.20 6.81
C THR A 214 -17.67 -3.75 6.49
N VAL A 215 -16.52 -3.57 5.83
CA VAL A 215 -15.98 -2.25 5.48
C VAL A 215 -16.66 -1.66 4.25
N VAL A 216 -16.97 -2.49 3.25
CA VAL A 216 -17.61 -2.11 1.99
C VAL A 216 -18.75 -3.09 1.65
N PRO A 217 -19.80 -3.18 2.48
CA PRO A 217 -20.83 -4.21 2.36
C PRO A 217 -21.60 -4.18 1.03
N HIS A 218 -21.76 -3.00 0.44
CA HIS A 218 -22.44 -2.82 -0.85
C HIS A 218 -21.68 -3.43 -2.04
N LEU A 219 -20.41 -3.84 -1.88
CA LEU A 219 -19.65 -4.56 -2.91
C LEU A 219 -19.83 -6.09 -2.86
N PHE A 220 -20.59 -6.60 -1.88
CA PHE A 220 -20.79 -8.04 -1.63
C PHE A 220 -22.26 -8.46 -1.69
N GLN A 221 -23.14 -7.59 -2.20
CA GLN A 221 -24.56 -7.85 -2.41
C GLN A 221 -24.81 -8.36 -3.83
#